data_AF-A0A365YWQ8-F1
#
_entry.id   AF-A0A365YWQ8-F1
#
_cell.length_a   1.000
_cell.length_b   1.000
_cell.length_c   1.000
_cell.angle_alpha   90.00
_cell.angle_beta   90.00
_cell.angle_gamma   90.00
#
_symmetry.space_group_name_H-M   'P 1'
#
loop_
_entity.id
_entity.type
_entity.pdbx_description
1 polymer ?
#
loop_
_entity_poly.entity_id
_entity_poly.type
_entity_poly.pdbx_seq_one_letter_code
_entity_poly.pdbx_strand_id
1 'polypeptide(L)'
;MNRVRIALFAAGVLLLPCASAMAHRLDEYLHATTFDLTRTHILLHLRLTPGMDVADRIIRQMDRNSDGRLSPVEQRAYVSQIMQGLSLSLNGRAARLRMETFTFPTIAEMRAGTGVIDLRFGVKTDLQTGSYRLTYHDRGGGTGTVWLVNCLLPQDPTIHVTEQKRSEDQSSYMLDFSISPP
;
A
#
# COMPACT_ATOMS: atom_id res chain seq x y z
N MET A 1 -61.66 33.38 -21.17
CA MET A 1 -61.72 32.10 -21.90
C MET A 1 -60.29 31.69 -22.24
N ASN A 2 -59.84 30.62 -21.58
CA ASN A 2 -58.44 30.16 -21.51
C ASN A 2 -57.86 29.78 -22.87
N ARG A 3 -56.61 30.18 -23.11
CA ARG A 3 -55.69 29.46 -24.00
C ARG A 3 -54.35 29.29 -23.29
N VAL A 4 -54.29 28.26 -22.45
CA VAL A 4 -53.06 27.71 -21.89
C VAL A 4 -52.22 27.20 -23.06
N ARG A 5 -51.08 27.85 -23.33
CA ARG A 5 -50.10 27.37 -24.29
C ARG A 5 -49.30 26.25 -23.61
N ILE A 6 -49.58 25.01 -23.98
CA ILE A 6 -48.82 23.84 -23.56
C ILE A 6 -47.46 23.91 -24.26
N ALA A 7 -46.41 24.24 -23.52
CA ALA A 7 -45.04 24.12 -23.98
C ALA A 7 -44.63 22.64 -23.90
N LEU A 8 -44.43 22.02 -25.06
CA LEU A 8 -43.78 20.71 -25.21
C LEU A 8 -42.32 20.84 -24.76
N PHE A 9 -42.01 20.44 -23.54
CA PHE A 9 -40.63 20.18 -23.14
C PHE A 9 -40.22 18.82 -23.70
N ALA A 10 -39.39 18.84 -24.75
CA ALA A 10 -38.72 17.67 -25.26
C ALA A 10 -37.78 17.12 -24.16
N ALA A 11 -38.09 15.93 -23.65
CA ALA A 11 -37.22 15.18 -22.75
C ALA A 11 -36.00 14.69 -23.56
N GLY A 12 -34.91 15.46 -23.53
CA GLY A 12 -33.61 14.98 -23.96
C GLY A 12 -33.10 13.96 -22.95
N VAL A 13 -33.20 12.67 -23.29
CA VAL A 13 -32.51 11.60 -22.56
C VAL A 13 -31.02 11.84 -22.73
N LEU A 14 -30.38 12.40 -21.70
CA LEU A 14 -28.93 12.49 -21.60
C LEU A 14 -28.41 11.05 -21.47
N LEU A 15 -27.98 10.46 -22.59
CA LEU A 15 -27.16 9.25 -22.59
C LEU A 15 -25.80 9.65 -22.01
N LEU A 16 -25.71 9.67 -20.68
CA LEU A 16 -24.43 9.67 -19.98
C LEU A 16 -23.73 8.37 -20.38
N PRO A 17 -22.61 8.39 -21.13
CA PRO A 17 -21.80 7.20 -21.23
C PRO A 17 -21.37 6.87 -19.81
N CYS A 18 -21.84 5.73 -19.32
CA CYS A 18 -21.25 5.07 -18.17
C CYS A 18 -19.85 4.69 -18.64
N ALA A 19 -18.91 5.63 -18.55
CA ALA A 19 -17.50 5.33 -18.70
C ALA A 19 -17.27 4.20 -17.72
N SER A 20 -16.99 3.02 -18.27
CA SER A 20 -16.70 1.85 -17.47
C SER A 20 -15.67 2.30 -16.45
N ALA A 21 -16.03 2.27 -15.17
CA ALA A 21 -15.03 2.21 -14.13
C ALA A 21 -14.31 0.89 -14.38
N MET A 22 -13.32 0.91 -15.26
CA MET A 22 -12.32 -0.13 -15.37
C MET A 22 -11.73 -0.19 -13.98
N ALA A 23 -12.20 -1.15 -13.19
CA ALA A 23 -11.54 -1.57 -11.99
C ALA A 23 -10.22 -2.19 -12.45
N HIS A 24 -9.22 -1.36 -12.77
CA HIS A 24 -7.87 -1.70 -13.24
C HIS A 24 -7.08 -2.60 -12.28
N ARG A 25 -7.74 -3.22 -11.30
CA ARG A 25 -7.11 -4.08 -10.30
C ARG A 25 -6.68 -5.44 -10.86
N LEU A 26 -7.11 -5.80 -12.08
CA LEU A 26 -6.73 -7.09 -12.69
C LEU A 26 -5.30 -7.06 -13.24
N ASP A 27 -4.87 -5.92 -13.77
CA ASP A 27 -3.58 -5.71 -14.42
C ASP A 27 -2.53 -5.03 -13.53
N GLU A 28 -2.88 -4.76 -12.27
CA GLU A 28 -2.02 -4.05 -11.31
C GLU A 28 -1.38 -4.98 -10.30
N TYR A 29 -0.19 -4.63 -9.85
CA TYR A 29 0.42 -5.20 -8.66
C TYR A 29 0.27 -4.22 -7.49
N LEU A 30 -0.70 -4.47 -6.61
CA LEU A 30 -1.01 -3.56 -5.52
C LEU A 30 -0.02 -3.72 -4.36
N HIS A 31 0.63 -2.62 -3.99
CA HIS A 31 1.40 -2.45 -2.77
C HIS A 31 0.61 -1.58 -1.79
N ALA A 32 0.04 -2.18 -0.75
CA ALA A 32 -0.71 -1.45 0.27
C ALA A 32 0.06 -1.43 1.59
N THR A 33 0.62 -0.27 1.92
CA THR A 33 1.41 -0.02 3.13
C THR A 33 0.58 0.69 4.20
N THR A 34 0.64 0.19 5.44
CA THR A 34 0.12 0.90 6.61
C THR A 34 1.19 1.02 7.69
N PHE A 35 1.31 2.20 8.28
CA PHE A 35 2.15 2.46 9.44
C PHE A 35 1.34 2.40 10.73
N ASP A 36 1.92 1.77 11.75
CA ASP A 36 1.47 1.85 13.14
C ASP A 36 2.60 2.45 13.99
N LEU A 37 2.24 3.39 14.86
CA LEU A 37 3.17 4.18 15.64
C LEU A 37 3.05 3.84 17.12
N THR A 38 4.18 3.49 17.72
CA THR A 38 4.34 3.42 19.17
C THR A 38 5.62 4.17 19.57
N ARG A 39 5.83 4.40 20.86
CA ARG A 39 7.07 5.03 21.33
C ARG A 39 8.31 4.17 21.06
N THR A 40 8.18 2.85 21.15
CA THR A 40 9.30 1.91 21.09
C THR A 40 9.51 1.28 19.71
N HIS A 41 8.49 1.32 18.86
CA HIS A 41 8.51 0.73 17.53
C HIS A 41 7.66 1.54 16.54
N ILE A 42 8.15 1.61 15.31
CA ILE A 42 7.35 1.95 14.13
C ILE A 42 7.16 0.66 13.34
N LEU A 43 5.92 0.24 13.16
CA LEU A 43 5.57 -0.95 12.38
C LEU A 43 5.12 -0.53 10.98
N LEU A 44 5.63 -1.23 9.99
CA LEU A 44 5.23 -1.12 8.59
C LEU A 44 4.62 -2.45 8.17
N HIS A 45 3.33 -2.44 7.88
CA HIS A 45 2.62 -3.57 7.33
C HIS A 45 2.41 -3.36 5.83
N LEU A 46 3.03 -4.21 5.02
CA LEU A 46 2.99 -4.15 3.57
C LEU A 46 2.25 -5.38 3.05
N ARG A 47 1.11 -5.15 2.39
CA ARG A 47 0.34 -6.19 1.72
C ARG A 47 0.55 -6.06 0.22
N LEU A 48 0.95 -7.17 -0.39
CA LEU A 48 1.21 -7.25 -1.82
C LEU A 48 0.15 -8.14 -2.47
N THR A 49 -0.60 -7.59 -3.42
CA THR A 49 -1.68 -8.29 -4.10
C THR A 49 -1.47 -8.20 -5.60
N PRO A 50 -0.98 -9.25 -6.26
CA PRO A 50 -0.94 -9.28 -7.71
C PRO A 50 -2.35 -9.44 -8.26
N GLY A 51 -2.72 -8.59 -9.20
CA GLY A 51 -3.87 -8.78 -10.07
C GLY A 51 -3.68 -10.03 -10.95
N MET A 52 -4.80 -10.58 -11.43
CA MET A 52 -4.82 -11.82 -12.21
C MET A 52 -3.89 -11.78 -13.42
N ASP A 53 -3.85 -10.66 -14.15
CA ASP A 53 -3.12 -10.53 -15.41
C ASP A 53 -1.61 -10.35 -15.21
N VAL A 54 -1.19 -9.96 -13.99
CA VAL A 54 0.22 -9.82 -13.62
C VAL A 54 0.73 -10.95 -12.71
N ALA A 55 -0.16 -11.78 -12.18
CA ALA A 55 0.18 -12.82 -11.22
C ALA A 55 1.28 -13.76 -11.72
N ASP A 56 1.17 -14.28 -12.94
CA ASP A 56 2.19 -15.19 -13.49
C ASP A 56 3.56 -14.53 -13.65
N ARG A 57 3.60 -13.22 -13.96
CA ARG A 57 4.87 -12.47 -14.01
C ARG A 57 5.50 -12.38 -12.63
N ILE A 58 4.71 -12.08 -11.60
CA ILE A 58 5.18 -11.98 -10.22
C ILE A 58 5.58 -13.36 -9.68
N ILE A 59 4.81 -14.41 -9.94
CA ILE A 59 5.14 -15.80 -9.56
C ILE A 59 6.48 -16.22 -10.15
N ARG A 60 6.74 -15.96 -11.44
CA ARG A 60 8.04 -16.27 -12.08
C ARG A 60 9.23 -15.54 -11.46
N GLN A 61 9.03 -14.36 -10.84
CA GLN A 61 10.11 -13.68 -10.12
C GLN A 61 10.45 -14.37 -8.79
N MET A 62 9.47 -15.06 -8.20
CA MET A 62 9.61 -15.80 -6.95
C MET A 62 10.09 -17.23 -7.16
N ASP A 63 9.45 -17.97 -8.06
CA ASP A 63 9.76 -19.36 -8.44
C ASP A 63 10.99 -19.39 -9.35
N ARG A 64 12.16 -19.23 -8.74
CA ARG A 64 13.44 -19.05 -9.44
C ARG A 64 13.93 -20.36 -10.05
N ASN A 65 13.57 -21.49 -9.45
CA ASN A 65 13.91 -22.80 -9.98
C ASN A 65 12.85 -23.33 -10.97
N SER A 66 11.72 -22.64 -11.12
CA SER A 66 10.61 -22.99 -12.03
C SER A 66 10.00 -24.35 -11.75
N ASP A 67 9.94 -24.77 -10.48
CA ASP A 67 9.34 -26.04 -10.06
C ASP A 67 7.83 -25.93 -9.79
N GLY A 68 7.26 -24.72 -9.92
CA GLY A 68 5.85 -24.45 -9.74
C GLY A 68 5.41 -24.36 -8.28
N ARG A 69 6.35 -24.26 -7.33
CA ARG A 69 6.08 -24.09 -5.89
C ARG A 69 6.92 -22.94 -5.34
N LEU A 70 6.46 -22.29 -4.27
CA LEU A 70 7.23 -21.25 -3.58
C LEU A 70 7.88 -21.83 -2.33
N SER A 71 9.15 -22.19 -2.44
CA SER A 71 9.93 -22.70 -1.31
C SER A 71 10.18 -21.60 -0.26
N PRO A 72 10.45 -21.95 1.02
CA PRO A 72 10.81 -20.96 2.02
C PRO A 72 12.06 -20.13 1.67
N VAL A 73 12.98 -20.68 0.88
CA VAL A 73 14.17 -19.96 0.41
C VAL A 73 13.80 -18.88 -0.60
N GLU A 74 12.94 -19.21 -1.57
CA GLU A 74 12.44 -18.27 -2.57
C GLU A 74 11.58 -17.17 -1.96
N GLN A 75 10.69 -17.52 -1.03
CA GLN A 75 9.90 -16.53 -0.27
C GLN A 75 10.82 -15.52 0.43
N ARG A 76 11.85 -15.99 1.16
CA ARG A 76 12.82 -15.10 1.81
C ARG A 76 13.62 -14.25 0.83
N ALA A 77 13.99 -14.82 -0.32
CA ALA A 77 14.72 -14.10 -1.36
C ALA A 77 13.85 -12.98 -1.95
N TYR A 78 12.58 -13.25 -2.22
CA TYR A 78 11.63 -12.26 -2.71
C TYR A 78 11.37 -11.15 -1.68
N VAL A 79 11.15 -11.53 -0.43
CA VAL A 79 11.00 -10.57 0.68
C VAL A 79 12.23 -9.66 0.79
N SER A 80 13.43 -10.21 0.66
CA SER A 80 14.67 -9.44 0.70
C SER A 80 14.76 -8.45 -0.47
N GLN A 81 14.33 -8.86 -1.67
CA GLN A 81 14.25 -8.00 -2.84
C GLN A 81 13.26 -6.83 -2.63
N ILE A 82 12.05 -7.12 -2.11
CA ILE A 82 11.08 -6.06 -1.77
C ILE A 82 11.68 -5.10 -0.74
N MET A 83 12.28 -5.62 0.34
CA MET A 83 12.87 -4.80 1.39
C MET A 83 13.99 -3.88 0.88
N GLN A 84 14.77 -4.30 -0.12
CA GLN A 84 15.80 -3.46 -0.76
C GLN A 84 15.20 -2.28 -1.55
N GLY A 85 13.96 -2.42 -2.04
CA GLY A 85 13.22 -1.35 -2.69
C GLY A 85 12.55 -0.38 -1.71
N LEU A 86 12.53 -0.67 -0.41
CA LEU A 86 11.95 0.19 0.61
C LEU A 86 13.00 1.08 1.25
N SER A 87 12.66 2.34 1.47
CA SER A 87 13.44 3.25 2.30
C SER A 87 12.57 3.93 3.34
N LEU A 88 13.12 4.08 4.54
CA LEU A 88 12.47 4.76 5.65
C LEU A 88 13.48 5.69 6.32
N SER A 89 13.06 6.89 6.68
CA SER A 89 13.87 7.80 7.50
C SER A 89 13.01 8.49 8.55
N LEU A 90 13.59 8.67 9.75
CA LEU A 90 12.99 9.40 10.85
C LEU A 90 13.82 10.66 11.09
N ASN A 91 13.20 11.84 11.00
CA ASN A 91 13.86 13.14 11.08
C ASN A 91 15.05 13.26 10.13
N GLY A 92 14.92 12.70 8.92
CA GLY A 92 15.97 12.69 7.89
C GLY A 92 17.09 11.66 8.12
N ARG A 93 17.07 10.89 9.21
CA ARG A 93 18.04 9.83 9.47
C ARG A 93 17.49 8.48 9.00
N ALA A 94 18.28 7.76 8.19
CA ALA A 94 17.87 6.45 7.68
C ALA A 94 17.53 5.48 8.82
N ALA A 95 16.36 4.87 8.73
CA ALA A 95 15.84 3.91 9.70
C ALA A 95 15.92 2.51 9.11
N ARG A 96 16.61 1.59 9.80
CA ARG A 96 16.80 0.22 9.32
C ARG A 96 15.55 -0.61 9.56
N LEU A 97 14.84 -0.94 8.49
CA LEU A 97 13.77 -1.92 8.49
C LEU A 97 14.30 -3.30 8.88
N ARG A 98 13.56 -4.00 9.75
CA ARG A 98 13.80 -5.41 10.09
C ARG A 98 12.55 -6.20 9.75
N MET A 99 12.71 -7.32 9.07
CA MET A 99 11.63 -8.28 8.86
C MET A 99 11.18 -8.86 10.21
N GLU A 100 9.89 -8.76 10.51
CA GLU A 100 9.28 -9.39 11.69
C GLU A 100 8.61 -10.70 11.30
N THR A 101 7.69 -10.64 10.33
CA THR A 101 6.95 -11.81 9.86
C THR A 101 6.62 -11.64 8.38
N PHE A 102 6.52 -12.76 7.68
CA PHE A 102 5.96 -12.79 6.33
C PHE A 102 5.09 -14.04 6.15
N THR A 103 4.04 -13.92 5.35
CA THR A 103 3.24 -15.06 4.86
C THR A 103 3.00 -14.94 3.36
N PHE A 104 2.92 -16.08 2.70
CA PHE A 104 2.63 -16.16 1.27
C PHE A 104 1.33 -16.94 1.06
N PRO A 105 0.47 -16.47 0.14
CA PRO A 105 -0.69 -17.23 -0.29
C PRO A 105 -0.24 -18.39 -1.19
N THR A 106 -1.16 -19.27 -1.52
CA THR A 106 -0.91 -20.30 -2.54
C THR A 106 -0.80 -19.67 -3.93
N ILE A 107 -0.08 -20.32 -4.84
CA ILE A 107 0.01 -19.90 -6.25
C ILE A 107 -1.38 -19.81 -6.91
N ALA A 108 -2.31 -20.68 -6.53
CA ALA A 108 -3.68 -20.65 -7.05
C ALA A 108 -4.42 -19.37 -6.64
N GLU A 109 -4.33 -18.97 -5.36
CA GLU A 109 -4.93 -17.72 -4.86
C GLU A 109 -4.28 -16.49 -5.51
N MET A 110 -2.97 -16.52 -5.74
CA MET A 110 -2.27 -15.46 -6.48
C MET A 110 -2.81 -15.29 -7.90
N ARG A 111 -2.95 -16.39 -8.64
CA ARG A 111 -3.51 -16.37 -10.01
C ARG A 111 -4.96 -15.92 -10.05
N ALA A 112 -5.72 -16.21 -9.00
CA ALA A 112 -7.09 -15.74 -8.85
C ALA A 112 -7.19 -14.26 -8.44
N GLY A 113 -6.08 -13.58 -8.15
CA GLY A 113 -6.06 -12.19 -7.69
C GLY A 113 -6.63 -11.99 -6.28
N THR A 114 -6.79 -13.07 -5.51
CA THR A 114 -7.32 -13.06 -4.13
C THR A 114 -6.25 -13.28 -3.08
N GLY A 115 -5.09 -13.80 -3.49
CA GLY A 115 -3.94 -14.04 -2.62
C GLY A 115 -3.24 -12.76 -2.20
N VAL A 116 -2.91 -12.65 -0.92
CA VAL A 116 -2.16 -11.52 -0.34
C VAL A 116 -0.87 -12.04 0.25
N ILE A 117 0.26 -11.50 -0.22
CA ILE A 117 1.55 -11.65 0.49
C ILE A 117 1.55 -10.62 1.61
N ASP A 118 1.66 -11.10 2.85
CA ASP A 118 1.62 -10.25 4.04
C ASP A 118 3.02 -10.10 4.61
N LEU A 119 3.56 -8.87 4.63
CA LEU A 119 4.90 -8.57 5.12
C LEU A 119 4.82 -7.57 6.26
N ARG A 120 5.46 -7.88 7.39
CA ARG A 120 5.58 -6.96 8.52
C ARG A 120 7.04 -6.63 8.78
N PHE A 121 7.31 -5.33 8.85
CA PHE A 121 8.62 -4.79 9.17
C PHE A 121 8.54 -3.92 10.41
N GLY A 122 9.60 -3.92 11.19
CA GLY A 122 9.73 -3.08 12.38
C GLY A 122 10.96 -2.20 12.33
N VAL A 123 10.83 -1.00 12.88
CA VAL A 123 11.95 -0.14 13.28
C VAL A 123 11.85 0.08 14.79
N LYS A 124 12.89 -0.32 15.52
CA LYS A 124 13.00 0.01 16.95
C LYS A 124 13.30 1.50 17.11
N THR A 125 12.55 2.14 17.99
CA THR A 125 12.66 3.57 18.32
C THR A 125 12.66 3.75 19.84
N ASP A 126 13.00 4.96 20.27
CA ASP A 126 12.81 5.41 21.64
C ASP A 126 12.30 6.86 21.59
N LEU A 127 11.04 7.00 21.18
CA LEU A 127 10.45 8.31 20.90
C LEU A 127 10.04 8.99 22.20
N GLN A 128 10.66 10.13 22.45
CA GLN A 128 10.37 11.02 23.56
C GLN A 128 9.33 12.07 23.15
N THR A 129 8.82 12.84 24.12
CA THR A 129 7.97 14.02 23.84
C THR A 129 8.64 14.93 22.82
N GLY A 130 7.90 15.34 21.78
CA GLY A 130 8.46 16.15 20.69
C GLY A 130 7.71 15.98 19.37
N SER A 131 8.29 16.54 18.30
CA SER A 131 7.77 16.43 16.94
C SER A 131 8.70 15.57 16.08
N TYR A 132 8.09 14.77 15.20
CA TYR A 132 8.78 13.81 14.36
C TYR A 132 8.25 13.87 12.94
N ARG A 133 9.14 13.60 11.99
CA ARG A 133 8.83 13.39 10.58
C ARG A 133 9.33 12.04 10.14
N LEU A 134 8.40 11.17 9.77
CA LEU A 134 8.68 9.92 9.08
C LEU A 134 8.60 10.16 7.57
N THR A 135 9.58 9.68 6.82
CA THR A 135 9.55 9.66 5.36
C THR A 135 9.75 8.24 4.89
N TYR A 136 8.93 7.84 3.92
CA TYR A 136 8.92 6.50 3.35
C TYR A 136 8.90 6.59 1.83
N HIS A 137 9.56 5.63 1.20
CA HIS A 137 9.50 5.46 -0.24
C HIS A 137 9.51 3.97 -0.60
N ASP A 138 8.63 3.59 -1.52
CA ASP A 138 8.50 2.25 -2.08
C ASP A 138 8.90 2.25 -3.56
N ARG A 139 10.00 1.56 -3.89
CA ARG A 139 10.43 1.24 -5.25
C ARG A 139 10.46 -0.27 -5.51
N GLY A 140 9.86 -1.07 -4.64
CA GLY A 140 9.96 -2.53 -4.66
C GLY A 140 9.11 -3.21 -5.74
N GLY A 141 8.11 -2.53 -6.30
CA GLY A 141 7.09 -3.16 -7.13
C GLY A 141 7.38 -3.31 -8.63
N GLY A 142 8.32 -2.53 -9.19
CA GLY A 142 8.59 -2.55 -10.63
C GLY A 142 7.42 -2.01 -11.49
N THR A 143 7.42 -2.34 -12.78
CA THR A 143 6.41 -1.85 -13.73
C THR A 143 5.02 -2.43 -13.47
N GLY A 144 4.00 -1.57 -13.46
CA GLY A 144 2.60 -1.96 -13.24
C GLY A 144 2.23 -2.06 -11.75
N THR A 145 3.05 -1.51 -10.86
CA THR A 145 2.70 -1.39 -9.44
C THR A 145 1.81 -0.18 -9.20
N VAL A 146 0.82 -0.39 -8.35
CA VAL A 146 0.02 0.69 -7.75
C VAL A 146 0.32 0.72 -6.27
N TRP A 147 0.64 1.91 -5.76
CA TRP A 147 0.93 2.11 -4.35
C TRP A 147 -0.25 2.72 -3.62
N LEU A 148 -0.46 2.24 -2.41
CA LEU A 148 -1.31 2.86 -1.40
C LEU A 148 -0.51 2.93 -0.10
N VAL A 149 -0.62 4.04 0.60
CA VAL A 149 0.09 4.24 1.86
C VAL A 149 -0.73 5.05 2.84
N ASN A 150 -0.79 4.61 4.10
CA ASN A 150 -1.49 5.32 5.16
C ASN A 150 -0.86 5.11 6.53
N CYS A 151 -1.19 5.96 7.49
CA CYS A 151 -0.95 5.71 8.91
C CYS A 151 -2.26 5.30 9.57
N LEU A 152 -2.23 4.27 10.42
CA LEU A 152 -3.33 3.94 11.31
C LEU A 152 -3.45 5.03 12.38
N LEU A 153 -4.63 5.15 12.98
CA LEU A 153 -4.80 5.97 14.17
C LEU A 153 -3.96 5.35 15.30
N PRO A 154 -3.02 6.09 15.92
CA PRO A 154 -2.21 5.54 17.01
C PRO A 154 -3.08 5.09 18.18
N GLN A 155 -2.73 3.95 18.78
CA GLN A 155 -3.41 3.43 19.97
C GLN A 155 -2.99 4.17 21.24
N ASP A 156 -1.75 4.67 21.28
CA ASP A 156 -1.26 5.56 22.35
C ASP A 156 -1.84 6.96 22.15
N PRO A 157 -2.72 7.45 23.05
CA PRO A 157 -3.40 8.73 22.88
C PRO A 157 -2.46 9.93 22.99
N THR A 158 -1.22 9.73 23.44
CA THR A 158 -0.19 10.78 23.48
C THR A 158 0.48 10.99 22.12
N ILE A 159 0.29 10.09 21.17
CA ILE A 159 0.84 10.19 19.81
C ILE A 159 -0.23 10.77 18.89
N HIS A 160 0.08 11.91 18.27
CA HIS A 160 -0.85 12.63 17.40
C HIS A 160 -0.28 12.74 15.99
N VAL A 161 -0.98 12.16 15.02
CA VAL A 161 -0.68 12.39 13.60
C VAL A 161 -1.13 13.81 13.23
N THR A 162 -0.20 14.64 12.78
CA THR A 162 -0.47 16.06 12.48
C THR A 162 -0.56 16.32 10.98
N GLU A 163 0.19 15.60 10.14
CA GLU A 163 0.13 15.74 8.69
C GLU A 163 0.46 14.42 7.98
N GLN A 164 -0.20 14.18 6.85
CA GLN A 164 0.13 13.09 5.93
C GLN A 164 0.18 13.63 4.50
N LYS A 165 1.34 13.49 3.83
CA LYS A 165 1.51 13.83 2.41
C LYS A 165 1.94 12.62 1.60
N ARG A 166 1.41 12.51 0.39
CA ARG A 166 1.71 11.44 -0.57
C ARG A 166 2.15 12.06 -1.88
N SER A 167 3.04 11.38 -2.60
CA SER A 167 3.22 11.67 -4.02
C SER A 167 1.95 11.30 -4.80
N GLU A 168 1.83 11.80 -6.03
CA GLU A 168 0.66 11.55 -6.89
C GLU A 168 0.40 10.05 -7.11
N ASP A 169 1.47 9.29 -7.35
CA ASP A 169 1.47 7.83 -7.48
C ASP A 169 1.46 7.09 -6.13
N GLN A 170 1.54 7.82 -5.02
CA GLN A 170 1.63 7.34 -3.64
C GLN A 170 2.82 6.42 -3.31
N SER A 171 3.83 6.33 -4.17
CA SER A 171 5.08 5.60 -3.89
C SER A 171 5.93 6.27 -2.82
N SER A 172 5.68 7.55 -2.54
CA SER A 172 6.35 8.35 -1.51
C SER A 172 5.36 8.84 -0.46
N TYR A 173 5.79 8.84 0.80
CA TYR A 173 4.97 9.23 1.93
C TYR A 173 5.74 10.03 2.96
N MET A 174 5.14 11.11 3.44
CA MET A 174 5.62 11.90 4.57
C MET A 174 4.54 11.95 5.64
N LEU A 175 4.92 11.61 6.86
CA LEU A 175 4.06 11.59 8.03
C LEU A 175 4.68 12.45 9.12
N ASP A 176 4.03 13.55 9.45
CA ASP A 176 4.39 14.35 10.61
C ASP A 176 3.49 13.94 11.78
N PHE A 177 4.11 13.77 12.94
CA PHE A 177 3.42 13.40 14.17
C PHE A 177 4.12 14.01 15.38
N SER A 178 3.38 14.20 16.45
CA SER A 178 3.90 14.67 17.74
C SER A 178 3.62 13.67 18.85
N ILE A 179 4.43 13.75 19.89
CA ILE A 179 4.25 12.99 21.12
C ILE A 179 4.12 13.98 22.27
N SER A 180 3.00 13.90 22.98
CA SER A 180 2.69 14.68 24.16
C SER A 180 3.28 14.03 25.42
N PRO A 181 3.43 14.79 26.52
CA PRO A 181 3.61 14.18 27.85
C PRO A 181 2.45 13.22 28.16
N PRO A 182 2.69 12.17 28.96
CA PRO A 182 1.64 11.26 29.42
C PRO A 182 0.62 11.94 30.33
#